data_AF-A0A519QND3-F1
#
_entry.id   AF-A0A519QND3-F1
#
_cell.length_a   1.000
_cell.length_b   1.000
_cell.length_c   1.000
_cell.angle_alpha   90.00
_cell.angle_beta   90.00
_cell.angle_gamma   90.00
#
_symmetry.space_group_name_H-M   'P 1'
#
loop_
_entity.id
_entity.type
_entity.pdbx_description
1 polymer ?
#
loop_
_entity_poly.entity_id
_entity_poly.type
_entity_poly.pdbx_seq_one_letter_code
_entity_poly.pdbx_strand_id
1 'polypeptide(L)'
;MHRLILMRHAKAGAAAAGRGDRDRPLTDEGRADAVAVGRALAARDLRPDHALVSDARRTRETWEGLSESFGDVELSLEASAYDAPAERLRSLVEDREDAAGCLIVLAHNPGVHQLAVDYLIEGAASPGVIDRLTAGFPP
;
A
#
# COMPACT_ATOMS: atom_id res chain seq x y z
N MET A 1 20.32 0.83 -4.65
CA MET A 1 19.56 1.54 -3.60
C MET A 1 18.17 0.97 -3.64
N HIS A 2 17.71 0.36 -2.56
CA HIS A 2 16.37 -0.23 -2.48
C HIS A 2 15.35 0.84 -2.11
N ARG A 3 14.14 0.76 -2.65
CA ARG A 3 13.03 1.67 -2.36
C ARG A 3 11.84 0.87 -1.83
N LEU A 4 11.21 1.39 -0.78
CA LEU A 4 9.98 0.83 -0.22
C LEU A 4 8.85 1.87 -0.35
N ILE A 5 7.72 1.44 -0.91
CA ILE A 5 6.48 2.22 -1.00
C ILE A 5 5.45 1.54 -0.11
N LEU A 6 4.98 2.23 0.93
CA LEU A 6 3.93 1.75 1.82
C LEU A 6 2.60 2.42 1.46
N MET A 7 1.57 1.63 1.19
CA MET A 7 0.28 2.14 0.72
C MET A 7 -0.91 1.43 1.38
N ARG A 8 -1.86 2.23 1.88
CA ARG A 8 -3.20 1.76 2.21
C ARG A 8 -4.04 1.71 0.94
N HIS A 9 -4.93 0.73 0.83
CA HIS A 9 -5.95 0.71 -0.23
C HIS A 9 -6.70 2.05 -0.40
N ALA A 10 -7.19 2.28 -1.62
CA ALA A 10 -8.02 3.42 -1.98
C ALA A 10 -9.42 3.31 -1.34
N LYS A 11 -10.27 4.34 -1.53
CA LYS A 11 -11.59 4.42 -0.91
C LYS A 11 -12.48 3.22 -1.28
N ALA A 12 -12.94 2.49 -0.26
CA ALA A 12 -13.78 1.29 -0.42
C ALA A 12 -15.24 1.55 -0.01
N GLY A 13 -16.17 0.99 -0.78
CA GLY A 13 -17.60 1.02 -0.51
C GLY A 13 -18.06 -0.06 0.47
N ALA A 14 -19.37 -0.28 0.52
CA ALA A 14 -19.97 -1.38 1.26
C ALA A 14 -19.90 -2.70 0.48
N ALA A 15 -19.84 -3.83 1.20
CA ALA A 15 -19.96 -5.13 0.59
C ALA A 15 -21.40 -5.34 0.09
N ALA A 16 -21.55 -6.19 -0.94
CA ALA A 16 -22.87 -6.65 -1.35
C ALA A 16 -23.55 -7.46 -0.23
N ALA A 17 -24.88 -7.51 -0.22
CA ALA A 17 -25.63 -8.29 0.76
C ALA A 17 -25.15 -9.75 0.79
N GLY A 18 -24.89 -10.27 2.00
CA GLY A 18 -24.39 -11.63 2.21
C GLY A 18 -22.88 -11.84 2.01
N ARG A 19 -22.11 -10.77 1.76
CA ARG A 19 -20.64 -10.83 1.66
C ARG A 19 -19.93 -10.19 2.86
N GLY A 20 -18.69 -10.60 3.10
CA GLY A 20 -17.86 -10.12 4.21
C GLY A 20 -17.03 -8.88 3.88
N ASP A 21 -16.29 -8.33 4.86
CA ASP A 21 -15.46 -7.14 4.67
C ASP A 21 -14.41 -7.29 3.55
N ARG A 22 -13.83 -8.49 3.39
CA ARG A 22 -12.87 -8.81 2.33
C ARG A 22 -13.41 -8.58 0.91
N ASP A 23 -14.72 -8.64 0.72
CA ASP A 23 -15.40 -8.49 -0.57
C ASP A 23 -15.81 -7.06 -0.88
N ARG A 24 -15.53 -6.08 0.00
CA ARG A 24 -15.84 -4.68 -0.24
C ARG A 24 -15.09 -4.18 -1.49
N PRO A 25 -15.80 -3.68 -2.52
CA PRO A 25 -15.17 -3.07 -3.69
C PRO A 25 -14.65 -1.67 -3.37
N LEU A 26 -13.81 -1.14 -4.25
CA LEU A 26 -13.59 0.30 -4.34
C LEU A 26 -14.86 1.03 -4.77
N THR A 27 -14.98 2.29 -4.34
CA THR A 27 -15.91 3.23 -4.95
C THR A 27 -15.39 3.68 -6.32
N ASP A 28 -16.22 4.36 -7.12
CA ASP A 28 -15.77 4.94 -8.40
C ASP A 28 -14.65 5.97 -8.18
N GLU A 29 -14.78 6.78 -7.12
CA GLU A 29 -13.73 7.69 -6.65
C GLU A 29 -12.45 6.93 -6.28
N GLY A 30 -12.54 5.84 -5.52
CA GLY A 30 -11.37 5.03 -5.15
C GLY A 30 -10.65 4.42 -6.35
N ARG A 31 -11.39 4.01 -7.39
CA ARG A 31 -10.80 3.54 -8.65
C ARG A 31 -10.07 4.68 -9.39
N ALA A 32 -10.69 5.85 -9.48
CA ALA A 32 -10.06 7.02 -10.10
C ALA A 32 -8.79 7.47 -9.34
N ASP A 33 -8.84 7.46 -8.00
CA ASP A 33 -7.70 7.78 -7.13
C ASP A 33 -6.54 6.81 -7.34
N ALA A 34 -6.82 5.51 -7.43
CA ALA A 34 -5.79 4.49 -7.67
C ALA A 34 -5.02 4.76 -8.98
N VAL A 35 -5.74 5.07 -10.07
CA VAL A 35 -5.13 5.44 -11.36
C VAL A 35 -4.33 6.73 -11.24
N ALA A 36 -4.87 7.76 -10.59
CA ALA A 36 -4.20 9.04 -10.42
C ALA A 36 -2.89 8.92 -9.61
N VAL A 37 -2.92 8.13 -8.52
CA VAL A 37 -1.74 7.86 -7.69
C VAL A 37 -0.71 7.05 -8.47
N GLY A 38 -1.12 6.06 -9.27
CA GLY A 38 -0.21 5.29 -10.12
C GLY A 38 0.56 6.21 -11.07
N ARG A 39 -0.14 7.12 -11.76
CA ARG A 39 0.46 8.11 -12.65
C ARG A 39 1.40 9.05 -11.88
N ALA A 40 1.00 9.48 -10.69
CA ALA A 40 1.79 10.38 -9.86
C ALA A 40 3.10 9.74 -9.37
N LEU A 41 3.09 8.45 -9.02
CA LEU A 41 4.28 7.68 -8.65
C LEU A 41 5.21 7.50 -9.86
N ALA A 42 4.64 7.07 -10.99
CA ALA A 42 5.37 6.90 -12.25
C ALA A 42 6.08 8.18 -12.73
N ALA A 43 5.42 9.34 -12.62
CA ALA A 43 6.00 10.64 -12.96
C ALA A 43 7.16 11.07 -12.06
N ARG A 44 7.29 10.46 -10.87
CA ARG A 44 8.37 10.70 -9.90
C ARG A 44 9.46 9.62 -9.94
N ASP A 45 9.43 8.74 -10.95
CA ASP A 45 10.33 7.58 -11.06
C ASP A 45 10.22 6.60 -9.87
N LEU A 46 9.05 6.57 -9.22
CA LEU A 46 8.71 5.62 -8.15
C LEU A 46 7.95 4.43 -8.75
N ARG A 47 8.65 3.67 -9.61
CA ARG A 47 8.10 2.50 -10.30
C ARG A 47 8.53 1.24 -9.55
N PRO A 48 7.60 0.50 -8.92
CA PRO A 48 7.93 -0.76 -8.27
C PRO A 48 8.31 -1.81 -9.31
N ASP A 49 9.22 -2.72 -8.93
CA ASP A 49 9.50 -3.97 -9.65
C ASP A 49 8.84 -5.17 -8.95
N HIS A 50 8.45 -5.03 -7.68
CA HIS A 50 7.69 -6.02 -6.91
C HIS A 50 6.51 -5.37 -6.18
N ALA A 51 5.39 -6.09 -6.12
CA ALA A 51 4.20 -5.70 -5.39
C ALA A 51 3.72 -6.80 -4.44
N LEU A 52 3.67 -6.48 -3.15
CA LEU A 52 2.99 -7.29 -2.14
C LEU A 52 1.62 -6.68 -1.88
N VAL A 53 0.56 -7.39 -2.27
CA VAL A 53 -0.80 -6.87 -2.23
C VAL A 53 -1.67 -7.80 -1.39
N SER A 54 -2.38 -7.26 -0.40
CA SER A 54 -3.36 -8.06 0.34
C SER A 54 -4.41 -8.64 -0.62
N ASP A 55 -4.84 -9.88 -0.36
CA ASP A 55 -5.84 -10.60 -1.18
C ASP A 55 -7.26 -10.00 -1.15
N ALA A 56 -7.53 -9.02 -0.27
CA ALA A 56 -8.83 -8.36 -0.23
C ALA A 56 -9.18 -7.69 -1.56
N ARG A 57 -10.48 -7.61 -1.85
CA ARG A 57 -10.97 -7.08 -3.12
C ARG A 57 -10.52 -5.63 -3.34
N ARG A 58 -10.68 -4.76 -2.34
CA ARG A 58 -10.29 -3.35 -2.42
C ARG A 58 -8.80 -3.12 -2.67
N THR A 59 -7.92 -3.98 -2.14
CA THR A 59 -6.47 -3.89 -2.37
C THR A 59 -6.11 -4.36 -3.78
N ARG A 60 -6.74 -5.43 -4.27
CA ARG A 60 -6.60 -5.87 -5.67
C ARG A 60 -7.09 -4.82 -6.66
N GLU A 61 -8.28 -4.27 -6.46
CA GLU A 61 -8.81 -3.20 -7.32
C GLU A 61 -7.97 -1.91 -7.25
N THR A 62 -7.34 -1.62 -6.09
CA THR A 62 -6.39 -0.50 -5.99
C THR A 62 -5.13 -0.81 -6.81
N TRP A 63 -4.62 -2.04 -6.73
CA TRP A 63 -3.45 -2.47 -7.51
C TRP A 63 -3.70 -2.39 -9.02
N GLU A 64 -4.87 -2.84 -9.49
CA GLU A 64 -5.27 -2.76 -10.90
C GLU A 64 -5.07 -1.34 -11.44
N GLY A 65 -5.64 -0.32 -10.78
CA GLY A 65 -5.49 1.07 -11.23
C GLY A 65 -4.07 1.62 -11.12
N LEU A 66 -3.31 1.25 -10.08
CA LEU A 66 -1.91 1.67 -9.93
C LEU A 66 -1.04 1.11 -11.06
N SER A 67 -1.18 -0.20 -11.30
CA SER A 67 -0.33 -0.98 -12.19
C SER A 67 -0.41 -0.56 -13.66
N GLU A 68 -1.51 0.07 -14.09
CA GLU A 68 -1.64 0.67 -15.42
C GLU A 68 -0.52 1.67 -15.75
N SER A 69 0.03 2.33 -14.73
CA SER A 69 1.09 3.32 -14.89
C SER A 69 2.48 2.72 -14.76
N PHE A 70 2.59 1.45 -14.37
CA PHE A 70 3.84 0.74 -14.14
C PHE A 70 4.17 -0.16 -15.33
N GLY A 71 5.44 -0.60 -15.41
CA GLY A 71 5.86 -1.58 -16.39
C GLY A 71 5.58 -3.00 -15.89
N ASP A 72 6.46 -3.94 -16.20
CA ASP A 72 6.41 -5.27 -15.59
C ASP A 72 6.69 -5.16 -14.09
N VAL A 73 5.77 -5.68 -13.27
CA VAL A 73 5.89 -5.76 -11.82
C VAL A 73 5.56 -7.18 -11.37
N GLU A 74 6.43 -7.79 -10.58
CA GLU A 74 6.16 -9.09 -9.98
C GLU A 74 5.12 -8.95 -8.85
N LEU A 75 3.90 -9.47 -9.09
CA LEU A 75 2.79 -9.41 -8.14
C LEU A 75 2.74 -10.64 -7.23
N SER A 76 2.74 -10.40 -5.93
CA SER A 76 2.47 -11.40 -4.88
C SER A 76 1.20 -11.03 -4.12
N LEU A 77 0.20 -11.91 -4.16
CA LEU A 77 -1.03 -11.77 -3.38
C LEU A 77 -0.87 -12.42 -2.01
N GLU A 78 -0.94 -11.61 -0.95
CA GLU A 78 -0.63 -12.01 0.41
C GLU A 78 -1.86 -12.00 1.31
N ALA A 79 -2.44 -13.17 1.57
CA ALA A 79 -3.58 -13.29 2.49
C ALA A 79 -3.22 -12.83 3.91
N SER A 80 -1.95 -12.97 4.30
CA SER A 80 -1.42 -12.55 5.60
C SER A 80 -1.19 -11.03 5.74
N ALA A 81 -1.34 -10.27 4.64
CA ALA A 81 -1.33 -8.80 4.65
C ALA A 81 -2.72 -8.20 4.90
N TYR A 82 -3.79 -9.02 4.95
CA TYR A 82 -5.13 -8.54 5.28
C TYR A 82 -5.24 -8.18 6.76
N ASP A 83 -5.54 -6.91 7.05
CA ASP A 83 -5.66 -6.36 8.41
C ASP A 83 -4.45 -6.72 9.31
N ALA A 84 -3.26 -6.76 8.70
CA ALA A 84 -2.05 -7.18 9.35
C ALA A 84 -1.48 -6.07 10.25
N PRO A 85 -0.93 -6.42 11.42
CA PRO A 85 -0.19 -5.47 12.24
C PRO A 85 1.16 -5.10 11.58
N ALA A 86 1.79 -4.01 12.03
CA ALA A 86 3.02 -3.48 11.43
C ALA A 86 4.16 -4.50 11.42
N GLU A 87 4.28 -5.29 12.49
CA GLU A 87 5.30 -6.32 12.64
C GLU A 87 5.16 -7.40 11.56
N ARG A 88 3.92 -7.78 11.22
CA ARG A 88 3.68 -8.76 10.15
C ARG A 88 4.01 -8.18 8.78
N LEU A 89 3.66 -6.92 8.53
CA LEU A 89 4.00 -6.24 7.28
C LEU A 89 5.52 -6.08 7.14
N ARG A 90 6.23 -5.77 8.23
CA ARG A 90 7.69 -5.72 8.26
C ARG A 90 8.31 -7.06 7.86
N SER A 91 7.87 -8.18 8.45
CA SER A 91 8.40 -9.49 8.07
C SER A 91 8.20 -9.79 6.58
N LEU A 92 7.05 -9.41 6.01
CA LEU A 92 6.81 -9.58 4.57
C LEU A 92 7.74 -8.72 3.70
N VAL A 93 8.11 -7.52 4.16
CA VAL A 93 9.10 -6.67 3.48
C VAL A 93 10.49 -7.31 3.54
N GLU A 94 10.91 -7.76 4.72
CA GLU A 94 12.20 -8.40 4.96
C GLU A 94 12.34 -9.70 4.14
N ASP A 95 11.28 -10.51 4.04
CA ASP A 95 11.26 -11.73 3.21
C ASP A 95 11.50 -11.47 1.70
N ARG A 96 11.39 -10.22 1.25
CA ARG A 96 11.51 -9.80 -0.17
C ARG A 96 12.64 -8.81 -0.44
N GLU A 97 13.41 -8.43 0.57
CA GLU A 97 14.37 -7.32 0.47
C GLU A 97 15.46 -7.56 -0.57
N ASP A 98 15.92 -8.81 -0.71
CA ASP A 98 17.00 -9.19 -1.62
C ASP A 98 16.55 -9.28 -3.10
N ALA A 99 15.25 -9.43 -3.35
CA ALA A 99 14.70 -9.60 -4.69
C ALA A 99 14.30 -8.27 -5.35
N ALA A 100 13.91 -7.28 -4.55
CA ALA A 100 13.25 -6.06 -5.04
C ALA A 100 14.17 -4.84 -5.04
N GLY A 101 14.32 -4.18 -6.19
CA GLY A 101 14.92 -2.84 -6.26
C GLY A 101 13.94 -1.76 -5.78
N CYS A 102 12.65 -1.92 -6.08
CA CYS A 102 11.57 -1.09 -5.57
C CYS A 102 10.33 -1.94 -5.23
N LEU A 103 10.07 -2.09 -3.93
CA LEU A 103 8.93 -2.85 -3.42
C LEU A 103 7.76 -1.91 -3.08
N ILE A 104 6.55 -2.24 -3.53
CA ILE A 104 5.31 -1.65 -3.00
C ILE A 104 4.56 -2.65 -2.13
N VAL A 105 4.15 -2.22 -0.93
CA VAL A 105 3.25 -2.96 -0.04
C VAL A 105 1.90 -2.27 -0.01
N LEU A 106 0.87 -2.95 -0.50
CA LEU A 106 -0.49 -2.47 -0.57
C LEU A 106 -1.41 -3.26 0.38
N ALA A 107 -1.70 -2.65 1.53
CA ALA A 107 -2.41 -3.29 2.62
C ALA A 107 -3.41 -2.33 3.30
N HIS A 108 -3.62 -2.49 4.61
CA HIS A 108 -4.69 -1.84 5.36
C HIS A 108 -4.13 -1.00 6.50
N ASN A 109 -4.87 0.04 6.88
CA ASN A 109 -4.63 0.71 8.15
C ASN A 109 -5.31 -0.07 9.28
N PRO A 110 -4.76 -0.04 10.51
CA PRO A 110 -3.65 0.82 10.95
C PRO A 110 -2.25 0.30 10.60
N GLY A 111 -2.08 -0.97 10.22
CA GLY A 111 -0.76 -1.59 10.05
C GLY A 111 0.21 -0.84 9.13
N VAL A 112 -0.25 -0.41 7.95
CA VAL A 112 0.57 0.37 7.00
C VAL A 112 1.07 1.67 7.62
N HIS A 113 0.18 2.39 8.31
CA HIS A 113 0.51 3.66 8.94
C HIS A 113 1.53 3.47 10.06
N GLN A 114 1.31 2.48 10.92
CA GLN A 114 2.20 2.19 12.03
C GLN A 114 3.60 1.79 11.53
N LEU A 115 3.68 0.92 10.52
CA LEU A 115 4.97 0.54 9.93
C LEU A 115 5.73 1.73 9.36
N ALA A 116 5.04 2.66 8.70
CA ALA A 116 5.66 3.88 8.18
C ALA A 116 6.22 4.76 9.31
N VAL A 117 5.50 4.88 10.43
CA VAL A 117 5.98 5.61 11.62
C VAL A 117 7.20 4.91 12.23
N ASP A 118 7.17 3.59 12.38
CA ASP A 118 8.28 2.80 12.95
C ASP A 118 9.58 3.00 12.15
N TYR A 119 9.51 2.91 10.81
CA TYR A 119 10.67 3.16 9.95
C TYR A 119 11.20 4.61 10.02
N LEU A 120 10.31 5.61 10.17
CA LEU A 120 10.75 6.99 10.33
C LEU A 120 11.49 7.20 11.67
N ILE A 121 11.01 6.58 12.74
CA ILE A 121 11.66 6.63 14.06
C ILE A 121 13.03 5.94 14.00
N GLU A 122 13.10 4.73 13.44
CA GLU A 122 14.36 3.99 13.28
C GLU A 122 15.36 4.74 12.39
N GLY A 123 14.87 5.42 11.35
CA GLY A 123 15.68 6.28 10.47
C GLY A 123 16.06 7.63 11.08
N ALA A 124 15.75 7.88 12.35
CA ALA A 124 15.98 9.15 13.05
C ALA A 124 15.43 10.38 12.30
N ALA A 125 14.24 10.23 11.69
CA ALA A 125 13.55 11.34 11.05
C ALA A 125 13.23 12.45 12.06
N SER A 126 13.18 13.70 11.59
CA SER A 126 12.86 14.82 12.48
C SER A 126 11.43 14.72 13.01
N PRO A 127 11.14 15.24 14.22
CA PRO A 127 9.79 15.23 14.80
C PRO A 127 8.73 15.78 13.83
N GLY A 128 9.03 16.87 13.12
CA GLY A 128 8.09 17.47 12.15
C GLY A 128 7.79 16.61 10.91
N VAL A 129 8.62 15.60 10.59
CA VAL A 129 8.29 14.60 9.56
C VAL A 129 7.31 13.57 10.12
N ILE A 130 7.57 13.09 11.33
CA ILE A 130 6.73 12.12 12.04
C ILE A 130 5.35 12.73 12.30
N ASP A 131 5.30 13.97 12.81
CA ASP A 131 4.06 14.69 13.12
C ASP A 131 3.18 14.90 11.88
N ARG A 132 3.79 15.20 10.72
CA ARG A 132 3.03 15.33 9.47
C ARG A 132 2.40 14.02 9.03
N LEU A 133 3.06 12.89 9.27
CA LEU A 133 2.49 11.58 8.95
C LEU A 133 1.35 11.22 9.90
N THR A 134 1.50 11.49 11.20
CA THR A 134 0.52 11.15 12.24
C THR A 134 -0.68 12.09 12.30
N ALA A 135 -0.56 13.32 11.78
CA ALA A 135 -1.65 14.30 11.69
C ALA A 135 -2.79 13.88 10.74
N GLY A 136 -2.63 12.78 9.99
CA GLY A 136 -3.61 12.27 9.04
C GLY A 136 -3.66 13.10 7.75
N PHE A 137 -4.67 12.83 6.91
CA PHE A 137 -4.90 13.63 5.71
C PHE A 137 -5.75 14.86 6.07
N PRO A 138 -5.37 16.08 5.61
CA PRO A 138 -6.27 17.22 5.69
C PRO A 138 -7.60 16.88 4.98
N PRO A 139 -8.74 17.39 5.49
CA PRO A 139 -10.07 17.09 4.97
C PRO A 139 -10.28 17.54 3.52
#